data_AF-A0A7J7QUI3-F1
#
_entry.id   AF-A0A7J7QUI3-F1
#
_cell.length_a   1.000
_cell.length_b   1.000
_cell.length_c   1.000
_cell.angle_alpha   90.00
_cell.angle_beta   90.00
_cell.angle_gamma   90.00
#
_symmetry.space_group_name_H-M   'P 1'
#
loop_
_entity.id
_entity.type
_entity.pdbx_description
1 polymer ?
#
loop_
_entity_poly.entity_id
_entity_poly.type
_entity_poly.pdbx_seq_one_letter_code
_entity_poly.pdbx_strand_id
1 'polypeptide(L)'
;MAGASPHEVLPFWLVRWLLFRLMFASGVVKLTSRCPTWWGLTALTYHYETQCLPTPAAWFAHHLPVWLHRLSVVATFLIEIAVPPLFFAPARRLRLAAFYSQVLLQVLIIITGNYNFFNLLTLVLTTSLLDDRHLAAEAGNNRRKKTPASWPKALLALPALLLELAVCGLLAFGTVHYFGLEVDWEQRTIHSRTTFTFHQFSQWLKMVTLPTMWLGGASLAWELLAALWRWTQVQGSLRKLWTAVQLSIFGTATVAMFLVSLVPYSYMEPSTHGRLWTGAHRLFGAVEHLQLANSYGLFRRMTGLGGRPEVVLEGSYDKQHWTEIEFMYKPGNVSRPPPLVAPHQPRLDWQMWFAALGPHTHSPWFTSLVLCLLQGNEPVIRLIQSDGARYPFHQQPPTYVRAQRYKYWFSQPGEQGQWWRRQWVEEFFPPVSLGDPTLDTLLRQFGLQDKSPRRARSSSNALAQALQWVRKQLSPLEAPTLLWGLILAVGAIRVLQALLGPRSSRASPPPGEEKHRPAPKKDPGAATDQAAPAPNSSNSGSQTARRKK
;
A
#
# COMPACT_ATOMS: atom_id res chain seq x y z
N MET A 1 -10.10 16.63 24.58
CA MET A 1 -9.40 15.53 23.89
C MET A 1 -8.66 14.76 24.96
N ALA A 2 -9.30 13.77 25.57
CA ALA A 2 -8.71 12.91 26.58
C ALA A 2 -8.32 11.60 25.89
N GLY A 3 -7.04 11.20 25.92
CA GLY A 3 -6.65 9.83 25.55
C GLY A 3 -5.27 9.63 24.92
N ALA A 4 -4.77 10.54 24.10
CA ALA A 4 -3.50 10.32 23.39
C ALA A 4 -2.29 10.69 24.27
N SER A 5 -1.39 9.74 24.48
CA SER A 5 -0.14 10.00 25.19
C SER A 5 0.75 10.97 24.39
N PRO A 6 1.57 11.82 25.05
CA PRO A 6 2.34 12.86 24.34
C PRO A 6 3.27 12.34 23.23
N HIS A 7 3.71 11.08 23.32
CA HIS A 7 4.69 10.47 22.42
C HIS A 7 4.07 9.78 21.18
N GLU A 8 2.76 9.49 21.17
CA GLU A 8 2.09 8.74 20.09
C GLU A 8 2.27 9.35 18.69
N VAL A 9 2.46 10.67 18.62
CA VAL A 9 2.59 11.38 17.35
C VAL A 9 3.95 11.13 16.67
N LEU A 10 4.98 10.76 17.44
CA LEU A 10 6.34 10.60 16.90
C LEU A 10 6.48 9.32 16.03
N PRO A 11 6.07 8.11 16.47
CA PRO A 11 6.07 6.94 15.60
C PRO A 11 5.15 7.11 14.39
N PHE A 12 4.01 7.78 14.57
CA PHE A 12 3.08 8.04 13.46
C PHE A 12 3.69 9.00 12.42
N TRP A 13 4.50 9.97 12.86
CA TRP A 13 5.27 10.83 11.96
C TRP A 13 6.30 10.04 11.16
N LEU A 14 6.96 9.02 11.74
CA LEU A 14 7.87 8.14 10.98
C LEU A 14 7.17 7.41 9.84
N VAL A 15 5.91 6.99 10.05
CA VAL A 15 5.09 6.37 9.00
C VAL A 15 4.86 7.35 7.85
N ARG A 16 4.55 8.62 8.16
CA ARG A 16 4.42 9.69 7.16
C ARG A 16 5.73 9.97 6.43
N TRP A 17 6.85 10.00 7.14
CA TRP A 17 8.18 10.17 6.55
C TRP A 17 8.57 9.00 5.65
N LEU A 18 8.25 7.77 6.05
CA LEU A 18 8.42 6.58 5.22
C LEU A 18 7.58 6.66 3.94
N LEU A 19 6.30 7.06 4.04
CA LEU A 19 5.44 7.25 2.87
C LEU A 19 6.02 8.30 1.91
N PHE A 20 6.48 9.43 2.44
CA PHE A 20 7.14 10.47 1.64
C PHE A 20 8.33 9.90 0.86
N ARG A 21 9.27 9.25 1.55
CA ARG A 21 10.45 8.66 0.91
C ARG A 21 10.07 7.61 -0.11
N LEU A 22 9.10 6.74 0.20
CA LEU A 22 8.63 5.69 -0.70
C LEU A 22 8.11 6.27 -2.01
N MET A 23 7.19 7.23 -1.94
CA MET A 23 6.56 7.81 -3.12
C MET A 23 7.53 8.68 -3.92
N PHE A 24 8.22 9.60 -3.24
CA PHE A 24 9.16 10.52 -3.87
C PHE A 24 10.30 9.77 -4.58
N ALA A 25 10.89 8.78 -3.91
CA ALA A 25 11.92 7.95 -4.51
C ALA A 25 11.42 7.19 -5.72
N SER A 26 10.24 6.58 -5.61
CA SER A 26 9.63 5.78 -6.69
C SER A 26 9.43 6.60 -7.96
N GLY A 27 9.07 7.88 -7.85
CA GLY A 27 8.97 8.79 -9.00
C GLY A 27 10.33 9.25 -9.53
N VAL A 28 11.21 9.73 -8.65
CA VAL A 28 12.53 10.26 -9.03
C VAL A 28 13.39 9.21 -9.74
N VAL A 29 13.38 7.95 -9.28
CA VAL A 29 14.22 6.91 -9.90
C VAL A 29 13.85 6.66 -11.35
N LYS A 30 12.58 6.80 -11.73
CA LYS A 30 12.10 6.60 -13.10
C LYS A 30 12.77 7.57 -14.07
N LEU A 31 12.91 8.85 -13.68
CA LEU A 31 13.60 9.86 -14.48
C LEU A 31 15.13 9.73 -14.40
N THR A 32 15.69 9.46 -13.21
CA THR A 32 17.16 9.26 -13.09
C THR A 32 17.66 8.03 -13.83
N SER A 33 16.79 7.05 -14.12
CA SER A 33 17.14 5.84 -14.87
C SER A 33 17.58 6.08 -16.32
N ARG A 34 17.23 7.25 -16.87
CA ARG A 34 17.32 7.63 -18.29
C ARG A 34 16.58 6.67 -19.24
N CYS A 35 15.56 5.96 -18.74
CA CYS A 35 14.76 5.07 -19.55
C CYS A 35 13.99 5.86 -20.63
N PRO A 36 14.17 5.55 -21.93
CA PRO A 36 13.51 6.28 -23.00
C PRO A 36 11.98 6.30 -22.91
N THR A 37 11.36 5.24 -22.39
CA THR A 37 9.89 5.17 -22.29
C THR A 37 9.33 6.06 -21.18
N TRP A 38 10.06 6.21 -20.06
CA TRP A 38 9.68 7.16 -19.01
C TRP A 38 9.81 8.60 -19.49
N TRP A 39 10.93 8.94 -20.16
CA TRP A 39 11.17 10.27 -20.72
C TRP A 39 10.25 10.59 -21.91
N GLY A 40 9.90 9.59 -22.72
CA GLY A 40 8.98 9.70 -23.85
C GLY A 40 7.50 9.60 -23.47
N LEU A 41 7.17 9.46 -22.18
CA LEU A 41 5.81 9.29 -21.65
C LEU A 41 5.07 8.04 -22.19
N THR A 42 5.78 7.06 -22.74
CA THR A 42 5.19 5.82 -23.29
C THR A 42 5.30 4.63 -22.34
N ALA A 43 5.85 4.81 -21.15
CA ALA A 43 6.06 3.74 -20.18
C ALA A 43 4.81 2.86 -19.92
N LEU A 44 3.63 3.47 -19.79
CA LEU A 44 2.38 2.74 -19.54
C LEU A 44 1.82 2.00 -20.76
N THR A 45 2.27 2.29 -21.99
CA THR A 45 1.87 1.48 -23.15
C THR A 45 2.42 0.06 -23.08
N TYR A 46 3.50 -0.16 -22.33
CA TYR A 46 4.11 -1.48 -22.12
C TYR A 46 3.76 -2.06 -20.74
N HIS A 47 3.67 -1.21 -19.73
CA HIS A 47 3.61 -1.61 -18.32
C HIS A 47 2.50 -2.62 -18.01
N TYR A 48 1.29 -2.41 -18.55
CA TYR A 48 0.14 -3.28 -18.26
C TYR A 48 0.36 -4.75 -18.69
N GLU A 49 1.15 -4.96 -19.74
CA GLU A 49 1.49 -6.30 -20.25
C GLU A 49 2.72 -6.88 -19.53
N THR A 50 3.73 -6.05 -19.29
CA THR A 50 5.06 -6.52 -18.84
C THR A 50 5.21 -6.57 -17.31
N GLN A 51 4.28 -6.00 -16.54
CA GLN A 51 4.22 -6.07 -15.08
C GLN A 51 4.14 -7.50 -14.54
N CYS A 52 4.72 -7.77 -13.37
CA CYS A 52 4.92 -9.14 -12.88
C CYS A 52 3.70 -10.09 -12.99
N LEU A 53 2.54 -9.69 -12.47
CA LEU A 53 1.30 -10.47 -12.60
C LEU A 53 0.15 -9.55 -12.99
N PRO A 54 -0.18 -9.44 -14.28
CA PRO A 54 -1.31 -8.65 -14.73
C PRO A 54 -2.65 -9.29 -14.32
N THR A 55 -3.69 -8.47 -14.23
CA THR A 55 -5.08 -8.91 -14.07
C THR A 55 -5.83 -8.81 -15.40
N PRO A 56 -7.10 -9.25 -15.50
CA PRO A 56 -7.90 -9.01 -16.72
C PRO A 56 -8.03 -7.52 -17.05
N ALA A 57 -8.11 -6.66 -16.03
CA ALA A 57 -8.20 -5.21 -16.22
C ALA A 57 -6.96 -4.62 -16.90
N ALA A 58 -5.80 -5.27 -16.78
CA ALA A 58 -4.58 -4.87 -17.47
C ALA A 58 -4.72 -4.95 -19.00
N TRP A 59 -5.40 -6.00 -19.50
CA TRP A 59 -5.64 -6.17 -20.93
C TRP A 59 -6.51 -5.02 -21.46
N PHE A 60 -7.59 -4.69 -20.75
CA PHE A 60 -8.44 -3.55 -21.12
C PHE A 60 -7.69 -2.22 -21.02
N ALA A 61 -6.90 -2.03 -19.97
CA ALA A 61 -6.10 -0.82 -19.79
C ALA A 61 -5.06 -0.69 -20.92
N HIS A 62 -4.40 -1.79 -21.32
CA HIS A 62 -3.39 -1.80 -22.39
C HIS A 62 -3.94 -1.24 -23.71
N HIS A 63 -5.19 -1.59 -24.04
CA HIS A 63 -5.86 -1.15 -25.27
C HIS A 63 -6.47 0.26 -25.21
N LEU A 64 -6.28 1.00 -24.10
CA LEU A 64 -6.63 2.41 -24.07
C LEU A 64 -5.81 3.23 -25.07
N PRO A 65 -6.34 4.37 -25.57
CA PRO A 65 -5.63 5.22 -26.50
C PRO A 65 -4.27 5.70 -25.97
N VAL A 66 -3.26 5.78 -26.85
CA VAL A 66 -1.89 6.16 -26.48
C VAL A 66 -1.82 7.52 -25.79
N TRP A 67 -2.66 8.49 -26.17
CA TRP A 67 -2.69 9.80 -25.51
C TRP A 67 -3.07 9.69 -24.02
N LEU A 68 -3.98 8.77 -23.68
CA LEU A 68 -4.39 8.52 -22.29
C LEU A 68 -3.28 7.82 -21.49
N HIS A 69 -2.52 6.93 -22.14
CA HIS A 69 -1.33 6.33 -21.54
C HIS A 69 -0.26 7.37 -21.20
N ARG A 70 -0.01 8.31 -22.13
CA ARG A 70 0.94 9.41 -21.89
C ARG A 70 0.49 10.32 -20.75
N LEU A 71 -0.80 10.67 -20.72
CA LEU A 71 -1.38 11.44 -19.61
C LEU A 71 -1.28 10.68 -18.28
N SER A 72 -1.47 9.36 -18.30
CA SER A 72 -1.34 8.52 -17.11
C SER A 72 0.11 8.46 -16.59
N VAL A 73 1.12 8.52 -17.47
CA VAL A 73 2.52 8.68 -17.06
C VAL A 73 2.75 10.04 -16.39
N VAL A 74 2.20 11.12 -16.96
CA VAL A 74 2.24 12.47 -16.36
C VAL A 74 1.59 12.48 -14.98
N ALA A 75 0.40 11.86 -14.85
CA ALA A 75 -0.29 11.73 -13.57
C ALA A 75 0.54 10.93 -12.55
N THR A 76 1.23 9.86 -13.00
CA THR A 76 2.14 9.10 -12.15
C THR A 76 3.27 9.98 -11.62
N PHE A 77 3.92 10.79 -12.47
CA PHE A 77 4.95 11.73 -12.01
C PHE A 77 4.41 12.79 -11.06
N LEU A 78 3.21 13.32 -11.30
CA LEU A 78 2.58 14.29 -10.41
C LEU A 78 2.35 13.69 -9.02
N ILE A 79 1.73 12.50 -8.96
CA ILE A 79 1.38 11.82 -7.70
C ILE A 79 2.63 11.34 -6.96
N GLU A 80 3.66 10.87 -7.66
CA GLU A 80 4.88 10.33 -7.05
C GLU A 80 5.93 11.39 -6.75
N ILE A 81 5.99 12.53 -7.44
CA ILE A 81 7.08 13.54 -7.27
C ILE A 81 6.56 14.85 -6.68
N ALA A 82 5.48 15.41 -7.23
CA ALA A 82 5.01 16.75 -6.86
C ALA A 82 4.07 16.76 -5.65
N VAL A 83 3.27 15.70 -5.47
CA VAL A 83 2.34 15.55 -4.35
C VAL A 83 3.01 15.21 -3.01
N PRO A 84 4.07 14.38 -2.90
CA PRO A 84 4.62 13.99 -1.60
C PRO A 84 5.02 15.13 -0.66
N PRO A 85 5.59 16.27 -1.11
CA PRO A 85 5.83 17.42 -0.23
C PRO A 85 4.57 17.90 0.51
N LEU A 86 3.38 17.74 -0.09
CA LEU A 86 2.09 18.10 0.53
C LEU A 86 1.73 17.22 1.73
N PHE A 87 2.40 16.08 1.94
CA PHE A 87 2.19 15.24 3.12
C PHE A 87 2.48 15.98 4.43
N PHE A 88 3.40 16.95 4.38
CA PHE A 88 3.79 17.81 5.51
C PHE A 88 3.08 19.17 5.50
N ALA A 89 2.13 19.39 4.59
CA ALA A 89 1.41 20.67 4.50
C ALA A 89 0.55 20.90 5.75
N PRO A 90 0.57 22.12 6.33
CA PRO A 90 -0.28 22.45 7.48
C PRO A 90 -1.77 22.49 7.09
N ALA A 91 -2.08 22.77 5.82
CA ALA A 91 -3.44 22.82 5.30
C ALA A 91 -4.05 21.41 5.18
N ARG A 92 -5.15 21.18 5.92
CA ARG A 92 -5.84 19.89 5.96
C ARG A 92 -6.29 19.38 4.59
N ARG A 93 -6.87 20.24 3.76
CA ARG A 93 -7.42 19.84 2.46
C ARG A 93 -6.32 19.40 1.49
N LEU A 94 -5.14 20.02 1.55
CA LEU A 94 -3.98 19.59 0.77
C LEU A 94 -3.51 18.19 1.18
N ARG A 95 -3.46 17.89 2.49
CA ARG A 95 -3.14 16.53 2.98
C ARG A 95 -4.18 15.50 2.56
N LEU A 96 -5.47 15.85 2.57
CA LEU A 96 -6.54 14.97 2.11
C LEU A 96 -6.50 14.75 0.59
N ALA A 97 -6.24 15.79 -0.20
CA ALA A 97 -6.05 15.65 -1.64
C ALA A 97 -4.86 14.72 -1.95
N ALA A 98 -3.75 14.91 -1.22
CA ALA A 98 -2.59 14.03 -1.30
C ALA A 98 -2.96 12.59 -0.93
N PHE A 99 -3.67 12.36 0.17
CA PHE A 99 -4.20 11.04 0.56
C PHE A 99 -5.00 10.38 -0.57
N TYR A 100 -6.03 11.04 -1.09
CA TYR A 100 -6.88 10.45 -2.13
C TYR A 100 -6.12 10.19 -3.43
N SER A 101 -5.17 11.05 -3.80
CA SER A 101 -4.33 10.80 -4.98
C SER A 101 -3.44 9.56 -4.81
N GLN A 102 -2.87 9.33 -3.62
CA GLN A 102 -2.08 8.14 -3.33
C GLN A 102 -2.97 6.89 -3.34
N VAL A 103 -4.13 6.95 -2.68
CA VAL A 103 -5.10 5.84 -2.67
C VAL A 103 -5.54 5.50 -4.08
N LEU A 104 -5.89 6.50 -4.90
CA LEU A 104 -6.28 6.30 -6.28
C LEU A 104 -5.19 5.57 -7.07
N LEU A 105 -3.93 6.03 -6.98
CA LEU A 105 -2.81 5.38 -7.65
C LEU A 105 -2.66 3.92 -7.18
N GLN A 106 -2.67 3.66 -5.87
CA GLN A 106 -2.51 2.29 -5.36
C GLN A 106 -3.67 1.37 -5.77
N VAL A 107 -4.91 1.87 -5.76
CA VAL A 107 -6.09 1.10 -6.17
C VAL A 107 -6.04 0.78 -7.66
N LEU A 108 -5.69 1.75 -8.52
CA LEU A 108 -5.51 1.51 -9.96
C LEU A 108 -4.44 0.45 -10.21
N ILE A 109 -3.31 0.52 -9.49
CA ILE A 109 -2.25 -0.48 -9.59
C ILE A 109 -2.77 -1.87 -9.18
N ILE A 110 -3.49 -2.00 -8.07
CA ILE A 110 -4.09 -3.28 -7.62
C ILE A 110 -5.08 -3.84 -8.65
N ILE A 111 -5.91 -2.96 -9.23
CA ILE A 111 -6.90 -3.36 -10.23
C ILE A 111 -6.19 -3.92 -11.45
N THR A 112 -5.11 -3.32 -11.91
CA THR A 112 -4.41 -3.73 -13.14
C THR A 112 -3.31 -4.77 -12.91
N GLY A 113 -2.80 -4.95 -11.69
CA GLY A 113 -1.68 -5.86 -11.44
C GLY A 113 -1.55 -6.27 -9.99
N ASN A 114 -0.97 -7.45 -9.76
CA ASN A 114 -0.70 -7.95 -8.43
C ASN A 114 0.77 -7.71 -8.03
N TYR A 115 0.97 -6.72 -7.15
CA TYR A 115 2.25 -6.44 -6.48
C TYR A 115 2.30 -6.95 -5.05
N ASN A 116 1.66 -8.10 -4.81
CA ASN A 116 1.64 -8.76 -3.51
C ASN A 116 1.03 -7.83 -2.45
N PHE A 117 1.70 -7.68 -1.30
CA PHE A 117 1.27 -6.79 -0.24
C PHE A 117 1.70 -5.34 -0.43
N PHE A 118 2.50 -5.02 -1.46
CA PHE A 118 3.13 -3.71 -1.58
C PHE A 118 2.10 -2.58 -1.58
N ASN A 119 1.11 -2.62 -2.48
CA ASN A 119 0.10 -1.56 -2.57
C ASN A 119 -0.76 -1.47 -1.31
N LEU A 120 -1.09 -2.62 -0.68
CA LEU A 120 -1.85 -2.65 0.57
C LEU A 120 -1.06 -2.03 1.72
N LEU A 121 0.24 -2.33 1.82
CA LEU A 121 1.12 -1.69 2.80
C LEU A 121 1.21 -0.19 2.53
N THR A 122 1.34 0.24 1.27
CA THR A 122 1.32 1.67 0.93
C THR A 122 0.00 2.33 1.31
N LEU A 123 -1.15 1.69 1.07
CA LEU A 123 -2.46 2.19 1.52
C LEU A 123 -2.50 2.35 3.05
N VAL A 124 -1.97 1.39 3.81
CA VAL A 124 -1.82 1.54 5.28
C VAL A 124 -0.93 2.73 5.63
N LEU A 125 0.18 2.96 4.92
CA LEU A 125 1.02 4.14 5.15
C LEU A 125 0.28 5.45 4.86
N THR A 126 -0.62 5.50 3.86
CA THR A 126 -1.39 6.71 3.52
C THR A 126 -2.33 7.16 4.63
N THR A 127 -2.75 6.28 5.54
CA THR A 127 -3.58 6.69 6.69
C THR A 127 -2.87 7.70 7.60
N SER A 128 -1.53 7.77 7.52
CA SER A 128 -0.72 8.80 8.22
C SER A 128 -1.02 10.25 7.80
N LEU A 129 -1.74 10.43 6.70
CA LEU A 129 -2.19 11.72 6.19
C LEU A 129 -3.58 12.12 6.70
N LEU A 130 -4.36 11.17 7.22
CA LEU A 130 -5.70 11.40 7.76
C LEU A 130 -5.63 12.08 9.14
N ASP A 131 -6.72 12.76 9.51
CA ASP A 131 -6.92 13.31 10.84
C ASP A 131 -8.12 12.68 11.54
N ASP A 132 -8.12 12.67 12.88
CA ASP A 132 -9.19 12.05 13.69
C ASP A 132 -10.58 12.58 13.31
N ARG A 133 -10.66 13.84 12.85
CA ARG A 133 -11.91 14.45 12.39
C ARG A 133 -12.45 13.82 11.12
N HIS A 134 -11.61 13.25 10.25
CA HIS A 134 -12.05 12.57 9.04
C HIS A 134 -12.60 11.19 9.40
N LEU A 135 -11.89 10.46 10.26
CA LEU A 135 -12.31 9.14 10.76
C LEU A 135 -13.60 9.21 11.60
N ALA A 136 -13.76 10.25 12.43
CA ALA A 136 -14.94 10.44 13.26
C ALA A 136 -16.19 10.95 12.48
N ALA A 137 -16.00 11.59 11.33
CA ALA A 137 -17.11 12.12 10.53
C ALA A 137 -17.87 11.03 9.77
N GLU A 138 -17.23 9.90 9.45
CA GLU A 138 -17.90 8.74 8.81
C GLU A 138 -18.72 7.92 9.81
N ALA A 139 -18.33 7.86 11.09
CA ALA A 139 -19.01 7.06 12.10
C ALA A 139 -20.30 7.69 12.68
N GLY A 140 -20.57 8.96 12.37
CA GLY A 140 -21.73 9.66 12.89
C GLY A 140 -22.33 10.59 11.85
N ASN A 141 -23.43 10.17 11.22
CA ASN A 141 -24.31 11.04 10.43
C ASN A 141 -25.02 12.04 11.37
N ASN A 142 -24.25 12.94 11.97
CA ASN A 142 -24.76 14.02 12.79
C ASN A 142 -25.02 15.21 11.87
N ARG A 143 -26.31 15.48 11.64
CA ARG A 143 -26.84 16.73 11.08
C ARG A 143 -26.00 17.90 11.58
N ARG A 144 -25.16 18.43 10.69
CA ARG A 144 -24.34 19.60 10.94
C ARG A 144 -25.29 20.77 11.19
N LYS A 145 -25.54 21.13 12.45
CA LYS A 145 -26.08 22.46 12.77
C LYS A 145 -25.05 23.46 12.24
N LYS A 146 -25.40 24.19 11.18
CA LYS A 146 -24.61 25.34 10.68
C LYS A 146 -24.54 26.35 11.83
N THR A 147 -23.49 26.29 12.64
CA THR A 147 -23.14 27.41 13.52
C THR A 147 -22.64 28.55 12.64
N PRO A 148 -23.09 29.79 12.87
CA PRO A 148 -22.61 30.93 12.11
C PRO A 148 -21.09 31.01 12.28
N ALA A 149 -20.36 31.09 11.17
CA ALA A 149 -18.91 31.16 11.20
C ALA A 149 -18.51 32.44 11.96
N SER A 150 -17.85 32.28 13.11
CA SER A 150 -17.28 33.43 13.82
C SER A 150 -16.25 34.11 12.91
N TRP A 151 -16.32 35.43 12.80
CA TRP A 151 -15.39 36.29 12.03
C TRP A 151 -13.90 35.84 12.07
N PRO A 152 -13.31 35.45 13.22
CA PRO A 152 -11.92 34.94 13.26
C PRO A 152 -11.70 33.62 12.52
N LYS A 153 -12.70 32.73 12.42
CA LYS A 153 -12.60 31.49 11.62
C LYS A 153 -12.69 31.78 10.13
N ALA A 154 -13.45 32.79 9.73
CA ALA A 154 -13.51 33.24 8.34
C ALA A 154 -12.19 33.89 7.91
N LEU A 155 -11.59 34.71 8.77
CA LEU A 155 -10.27 35.33 8.55
C LEU A 155 -9.13 34.31 8.38
N LEU A 156 -9.15 33.20 9.13
CA LEU A 156 -8.18 32.11 8.96
C LEU A 156 -8.48 31.19 7.76
N ALA A 157 -9.73 31.13 7.29
CA ALA A 157 -10.14 30.29 6.16
C ALA A 157 -9.70 30.87 4.81
N LEU A 158 -9.71 32.20 4.66
CA LEU A 158 -9.30 32.88 3.43
C LEU A 158 -7.84 32.59 3.02
N PRO A 159 -6.82 32.79 3.88
CA PRO A 159 -5.43 32.50 3.51
C PRO A 159 -5.20 31.01 3.27
N ALA A 160 -5.91 30.12 3.98
CA ALA A 160 -5.85 28.68 3.71
C ALA A 160 -6.41 28.33 2.32
N LEU A 161 -7.52 28.94 1.92
CA LEU A 161 -8.10 28.77 0.59
C LEU A 161 -7.19 29.34 -0.50
N LEU A 162 -6.59 30.51 -0.28
CA LEU A 162 -5.64 31.10 -1.23
C LEU A 162 -4.40 30.22 -1.39
N LEU A 163 -3.87 29.66 -0.30
CA LEU A 163 -2.77 28.68 -0.34
C LEU A 163 -3.18 27.43 -1.13
N GLU A 164 -4.38 26.92 -0.93
CA GLU A 164 -4.92 25.77 -1.68
C GLU A 164 -5.00 26.05 -3.18
N LEU A 165 -5.58 27.19 -3.56
CA LEU A 165 -5.69 27.60 -4.96
C LEU A 165 -4.32 27.86 -5.58
N ALA A 166 -3.39 28.47 -4.85
CA ALA A 166 -2.02 28.71 -5.31
C ALA A 166 -1.28 27.39 -5.55
N VAL A 167 -1.39 26.42 -4.64
CA VAL A 167 -0.78 25.10 -4.81
C VAL A 167 -1.40 24.36 -6.00
N CYS A 168 -2.73 24.34 -6.12
CA CYS A 168 -3.40 23.70 -7.24
C CYS A 168 -3.04 24.36 -8.58
N GLY A 169 -3.01 25.69 -8.62
CA GLY A 169 -2.61 26.47 -9.78
C GLY A 169 -1.15 26.22 -10.17
N LEU A 170 -0.24 26.16 -9.20
CA LEU A 170 1.18 25.86 -9.44
C LEU A 170 1.37 24.43 -9.98
N LEU A 171 0.65 23.45 -9.43
CA LEU A 171 0.70 22.08 -9.92
C LEU A 171 0.13 21.98 -11.35
N ALA A 172 -1.00 22.63 -11.63
CA ALA A 172 -1.59 22.65 -12.96
C ALA A 172 -0.66 23.33 -13.98
N PHE A 173 -0.17 24.53 -13.66
CA PHE A 173 0.78 25.27 -14.49
C PHE A 173 2.06 24.47 -14.72
N GLY A 174 2.66 23.91 -13.66
CA GLY A 174 3.85 23.07 -13.76
C GLY A 174 3.62 21.84 -14.62
N THR A 175 2.45 21.21 -14.52
CA THR A 175 2.10 20.05 -15.36
C THR A 175 2.03 20.44 -16.83
N VAL A 176 1.33 21.52 -17.17
CA VAL A 176 1.23 22.04 -18.54
C VAL A 176 2.61 22.44 -19.08
N HIS A 177 3.41 23.14 -18.27
CA HIS A 177 4.72 23.65 -18.67
C HIS A 177 5.76 22.54 -18.86
N TYR A 178 5.92 21.64 -17.89
CA TYR A 178 6.96 20.59 -17.90
C TYR A 178 6.62 19.38 -18.78
N PHE A 179 5.32 19.15 -19.05
CA PHE A 179 4.87 18.05 -19.89
C PHE A 179 4.19 18.49 -21.20
N GLY A 180 4.31 19.78 -21.54
CA GLY A 180 3.92 20.32 -22.84
C GLY A 180 2.52 19.87 -23.27
N LEU A 181 1.53 20.07 -22.38
CA LEU A 181 0.16 19.62 -22.62
C LEU A 181 -0.52 20.53 -23.64
N GLU A 182 -0.78 19.98 -24.82
CA GLU A 182 -1.45 20.63 -25.94
C GLU A 182 -2.74 19.86 -26.23
N VAL A 183 -3.90 20.55 -26.24
CA VAL A 183 -5.20 19.94 -26.51
C VAL A 183 -5.52 20.11 -27.98
N ASP A 184 -5.63 18.99 -28.70
CA ASP A 184 -6.14 18.97 -30.06
C ASP A 184 -7.67 18.79 -30.00
N TRP A 185 -8.39 19.87 -30.29
CA TRP A 185 -9.85 19.89 -30.26
C TRP A 185 -10.49 19.16 -31.44
N GLU A 186 -9.80 19.05 -32.57
CA GLU A 186 -10.32 18.36 -33.76
C GLU A 186 -10.31 16.85 -33.56
N GLN A 187 -9.20 16.32 -33.04
CA GLN A 187 -9.04 14.88 -32.78
C GLN A 187 -9.53 14.47 -31.38
N ARG A 188 -9.89 15.43 -30.51
CA ARG A 188 -10.21 15.23 -29.09
C ARG A 188 -9.10 14.46 -28.35
N THR A 189 -7.85 14.73 -28.71
CA THR A 189 -6.66 14.09 -28.13
C THR A 189 -5.81 15.09 -27.36
N ILE A 190 -5.07 14.59 -26.36
CA ILE A 190 -4.13 15.40 -25.59
C ILE A 190 -2.72 15.00 -25.98
N HIS A 191 -1.97 15.91 -26.58
CA HIS A 191 -0.55 15.74 -26.83
C HIS A 191 0.24 16.14 -25.58
N SER A 192 1.16 15.28 -25.17
CA SER A 192 2.04 15.53 -24.04
C SER A 192 3.45 15.10 -24.40
N ARG A 193 4.44 15.94 -24.03
CA ARG A 193 5.87 15.69 -24.23
C ARG A 193 6.67 16.27 -23.08
N THR A 194 7.74 15.59 -22.68
CA THR A 194 8.65 16.14 -21.67
C THR A 194 9.39 17.34 -22.25
N THR A 195 9.22 18.53 -21.66
CA THR A 195 9.82 19.79 -22.16
C THR A 195 11.14 20.15 -21.49
N PHE A 196 11.54 19.41 -20.45
CA PHE A 196 12.80 19.58 -19.75
C PHE A 196 13.82 18.52 -20.13
N THR A 197 15.09 18.85 -19.97
CA THR A 197 16.22 17.95 -20.24
C THR A 197 16.63 17.18 -19.00
N PHE A 198 17.37 16.08 -19.19
CA PHE A 198 17.99 15.34 -18.07
C PHE A 198 18.89 16.24 -17.20
N HIS A 199 19.61 17.18 -17.82
CA HIS A 199 20.49 18.10 -17.11
C HIS A 199 19.69 19.04 -16.18
N GLN A 200 18.62 19.67 -16.71
CA GLN A 200 17.72 20.51 -15.92
C GLN A 200 17.08 19.72 -14.78
N PHE A 201 16.61 18.50 -15.04
CA PHE A 201 16.08 17.62 -14.01
C PHE A 201 17.12 17.27 -12.93
N SER A 202 18.35 16.96 -13.33
CA SER A 202 19.42 16.66 -12.38
C SER A 202 19.80 17.88 -11.53
N GLN A 203 19.83 19.07 -12.12
CA GLN A 203 20.01 20.32 -11.37
C GLN A 203 18.86 20.56 -10.39
N TRP A 204 17.61 20.40 -10.84
CA TRP A 204 16.44 20.47 -9.97
C TRP A 204 16.51 19.47 -8.81
N LEU A 205 16.91 18.23 -9.08
CA LEU A 205 17.03 17.21 -8.05
C LEU A 205 18.10 17.59 -7.01
N LYS A 206 19.25 18.10 -7.45
CA LYS A 206 20.29 18.67 -6.56
C LYS A 206 19.74 19.81 -5.70
N MET A 207 18.91 20.68 -6.29
CA MET A 207 18.29 21.80 -5.58
C MET A 207 17.23 21.34 -4.56
N VAL A 208 16.45 20.29 -4.84
CA VAL A 208 15.30 19.89 -4.02
C VAL A 208 15.62 18.84 -2.96
N THR A 209 16.66 18.02 -3.15
CA THR A 209 16.97 16.89 -2.25
C THR A 209 17.26 17.38 -0.83
N LEU A 210 18.14 18.37 -0.66
CA LEU A 210 18.47 18.90 0.66
C LEU A 210 17.29 19.66 1.32
N PRO A 211 16.56 20.55 0.62
CA PRO A 211 15.34 21.15 1.16
C PRO A 211 14.27 20.16 1.60
N THR A 212 14.08 19.04 0.89
CA THR A 212 13.10 18.02 1.32
C THR A 212 13.54 17.29 2.61
N MET A 213 14.84 17.09 2.82
CA MET A 213 15.37 16.61 4.10
C MET A 213 15.10 17.62 5.23
N TRP A 214 15.33 18.91 4.96
CA TRP A 214 15.01 19.99 5.91
C TRP A 214 13.52 20.12 6.19
N LEU A 215 12.65 19.92 5.20
CA LEU A 215 11.20 19.88 5.39
C LEU A 215 10.82 18.75 6.36
N GLY A 216 11.40 17.56 6.18
CA GLY A 216 11.27 16.45 7.12
C GLY A 216 11.77 16.82 8.52
N GLY A 217 12.97 17.38 8.63
CA GLY A 217 13.57 17.80 9.91
C GLY A 217 12.74 18.87 10.64
N ALA A 218 12.28 19.89 9.93
CA ALA A 218 11.43 20.94 10.48
C ALA A 218 10.06 20.41 10.92
N SER A 219 9.47 19.51 10.14
CA SER A 219 8.22 18.83 10.52
C SER A 219 8.40 17.97 11.77
N LEU A 220 9.51 17.22 11.88
CA LEU A 220 9.82 16.43 13.07
C LEU A 220 10.06 17.32 14.30
N ALA A 221 10.80 18.40 14.14
CA ALA A 221 11.05 19.37 15.21
C ALA A 221 9.73 19.94 15.74
N TRP A 222 8.79 20.26 14.86
CA TRP A 222 7.46 20.72 15.25
C TRP A 222 6.68 19.66 16.05
N GLU A 223 6.70 18.39 15.63
CA GLU A 223 6.02 17.31 16.37
C GLU A 223 6.67 17.04 17.73
N LEU A 224 8.00 17.16 17.83
CA LEU A 224 8.73 17.07 19.11
C LEU A 224 8.35 18.22 20.04
N LEU A 225 8.29 19.46 19.53
CA LEU A 225 7.85 20.61 20.32
C LEU A 225 6.39 20.46 20.78
N ALA A 226 5.51 19.98 19.90
CA ALA A 226 4.12 19.69 20.25
C ALA A 226 4.00 18.57 21.31
N ALA A 227 4.83 17.52 21.22
CA ALA A 227 4.89 16.45 22.20
C ALA A 227 5.40 16.94 23.56
N LEU A 228 6.46 17.78 23.57
CA LEU A 228 6.97 18.42 24.78
C LEU A 228 5.93 19.34 25.41
N TRP A 229 5.21 20.12 24.60
CA TRP A 229 4.10 20.96 25.07
C TRP A 229 2.95 20.12 25.67
N ARG A 230 2.58 18.99 25.07
CA ARG A 230 1.58 18.08 25.66
C ARG A 230 2.07 17.47 26.97
N TRP A 231 3.37 17.18 27.07
CA TRP A 231 3.98 16.68 28.30
C TRP A 231 3.92 17.70 29.44
N THR A 232 4.08 19.01 29.18
CA THR A 232 3.93 20.03 30.25
C THR A 232 2.51 20.11 30.80
N GLN A 233 1.51 19.67 30.04
CA GLN A 233 0.10 19.63 30.45
C GLN A 233 -0.29 18.36 31.24
N VAL A 234 0.59 17.37 31.38
CA VAL A 234 0.31 16.14 32.14
C VAL A 234 0.27 16.43 33.64
N GLN A 235 -0.85 16.06 34.28
CA GLN A 235 -1.02 16.20 35.73
C GLN A 235 -0.50 14.98 36.50
N GLY A 236 0.12 15.23 37.67
CA GLY A 236 0.65 14.23 38.60
C GLY A 236 2.12 13.86 38.36
N SER A 237 2.94 13.93 39.41
CA SER A 237 4.41 13.79 39.32
C SER A 237 4.87 12.43 38.78
N LEU A 238 4.28 11.33 39.24
CA LEU A 238 4.63 9.98 38.77
C LEU A 238 4.27 9.76 37.29
N ARG A 239 3.08 10.21 36.88
CA ARG A 239 2.64 10.12 35.46
C ARG A 239 3.49 11.02 34.57
N LYS A 240 3.86 12.22 35.05
CA LYS A 240 4.74 13.14 34.34
C LYS A 240 6.15 12.57 34.15
N LEU A 241 6.69 11.88 35.15
CA LEU A 241 7.96 11.17 35.04
C LEU A 241 7.87 10.00 34.05
N TRP A 242 6.84 9.15 34.18
CA TRP A 242 6.65 8.01 33.28
C TRP A 242 6.49 8.44 31.82
N THR A 243 5.66 9.45 31.56
CA THR A 243 5.48 10.00 30.21
C THR A 243 6.74 10.70 29.70
N ALA A 244 7.57 11.30 30.56
CA ALA A 244 8.87 11.83 30.17
C ALA A 244 9.83 10.74 29.70
N VAL A 245 9.89 9.60 30.42
CA VAL A 245 10.71 8.44 30.03
C VAL A 245 10.25 7.90 28.67
N GLN A 246 8.95 7.70 28.49
CA GLN A 246 8.39 7.26 27.20
C GLN A 246 8.73 8.25 26.08
N LEU A 247 8.51 9.55 26.30
CA LEU A 247 8.81 10.59 25.31
C LEU A 247 10.29 10.62 24.96
N SER A 248 11.19 10.43 25.93
CA SER A 248 12.62 10.39 25.70
C SER A 248 13.03 9.17 24.86
N ILE A 249 12.49 7.98 25.17
CA ILE A 249 12.76 6.75 24.42
C ILE A 249 12.23 6.88 22.98
N PHE A 250 10.95 7.19 22.80
CA PHE A 250 10.33 7.28 21.48
C PHE A 250 10.85 8.48 20.67
N GLY A 251 11.15 9.60 21.32
CA GLY A 251 11.77 10.77 20.70
C GLY A 251 13.17 10.46 20.18
N THR A 252 14.02 9.84 21.01
CA THR A 252 15.37 9.43 20.60
C THR A 252 15.32 8.41 19.48
N ALA A 253 14.47 7.38 19.59
CA ALA A 253 14.28 6.38 18.54
C ALA A 253 13.77 7.01 17.23
N THR A 254 12.86 7.98 17.31
CA THR A 254 12.34 8.70 16.14
C THR A 254 13.41 9.52 15.44
N VAL A 255 14.20 10.28 16.19
CA VAL A 255 15.32 11.06 15.64
C VAL A 255 16.37 10.13 15.03
N ALA A 256 16.73 9.05 15.72
CA ALA A 256 17.68 8.06 15.20
C ALA A 256 17.19 7.42 13.90
N MET A 257 15.93 6.97 13.85
CA MET A 257 15.33 6.40 12.65
C MET A 257 15.26 7.40 11.49
N PHE A 258 14.94 8.67 11.78
CA PHE A 258 14.99 9.72 10.78
C PHE A 258 16.41 9.89 10.22
N LEU A 259 17.43 10.03 11.08
CA LEU A 259 18.82 10.20 10.66
C LEU A 259 19.36 9.02 9.85
N VAL A 260 19.14 7.78 10.32
CA VAL A 260 19.49 6.54 9.60
C VAL A 260 18.85 6.55 8.21
N SER A 261 17.60 6.99 8.12
CA SER A 261 16.86 6.98 6.86
C SER A 261 17.25 8.05 5.84
N LEU A 262 17.98 9.10 6.25
CA LEU A 262 18.50 10.14 5.35
C LEU A 262 19.60 9.60 4.42
N VAL A 263 20.38 8.62 4.90
CA VAL A 263 21.46 8.00 4.13
C VAL A 263 20.92 7.34 2.86
N PRO A 264 20.01 6.34 2.91
CA PRO A 264 19.48 5.74 1.70
C PRO A 264 18.58 6.68 0.89
N TYR A 265 17.98 7.70 1.51
CA TYR A 265 17.25 8.75 0.79
C TYR A 265 18.19 9.58 -0.10
N SER A 266 19.41 9.87 0.38
CA SER A 266 20.40 10.64 -0.37
C SER A 266 20.99 9.92 -1.60
N TYR A 267 20.82 8.60 -1.73
CA TYR A 267 21.34 7.84 -2.88
C TYR A 267 20.75 8.28 -4.23
N MET A 268 19.61 8.99 -4.23
CA MET A 268 19.04 9.57 -5.45
C MET A 268 19.92 10.68 -6.04
N GLU A 269 20.74 11.32 -5.20
CA GLU A 269 21.57 12.48 -5.55
C GLU A 269 22.96 12.32 -4.89
N PRO A 270 23.96 11.80 -5.62
CA PRO A 270 25.28 11.45 -5.08
C PRO A 270 26.06 12.59 -4.40
N SER A 271 25.90 13.84 -4.84
CA SER A 271 26.55 15.01 -4.25
C SER A 271 25.93 15.44 -2.92
N THR A 272 24.65 15.16 -2.69
CA THR A 272 24.03 15.36 -1.37
C THR A 272 24.46 14.25 -0.41
N HIS A 273 24.62 13.02 -0.89
CA HIS A 273 25.11 11.89 -0.07
C HIS A 273 26.45 12.19 0.60
N GLY A 274 27.41 12.79 -0.13
CA GLY A 274 28.71 13.18 0.42
C GLY A 274 28.66 14.37 1.40
N ARG A 275 27.58 15.16 1.39
CA ARG A 275 27.38 16.32 2.28
C ARG A 275 26.67 15.96 3.59
N LEU A 276 26.16 14.75 3.72
CA LEU A 276 25.51 14.31 4.96
C LEU A 276 26.51 14.23 6.12
N TRP A 277 26.04 14.52 7.32
CA TRP A 277 26.83 14.43 8.54
C TRP A 277 27.43 13.04 8.72
N THR A 278 28.73 12.96 9.01
CA THR A 278 29.48 11.70 9.15
C THR A 278 28.90 10.78 10.23
N GLY A 279 28.30 11.35 11.28
CA GLY A 279 27.60 10.59 12.31
C GLY A 279 26.38 9.82 11.78
N ALA A 280 25.66 10.36 10.79
CA ALA A 280 24.52 9.69 10.17
C ALA A 280 24.96 8.44 9.38
N HIS A 281 26.09 8.53 8.65
CA HIS A 281 26.68 7.38 7.95
C HIS A 281 27.12 6.28 8.91
N ARG A 282 27.78 6.64 10.02
CA ARG A 282 28.18 5.67 11.06
C ARG A 282 26.97 4.99 11.69
N LEU A 283 25.93 5.77 12.01
CA LEU A 283 24.70 5.23 12.59
C LEU A 283 23.98 4.29 11.61
N PHE A 284 23.88 4.65 10.33
CA PHE A 284 23.32 3.79 9.29
C PHE A 284 24.12 2.49 9.15
N GLY A 285 25.44 2.56 9.03
CA GLY A 285 26.30 1.38 8.92
C GLY A 285 26.18 0.42 10.11
N ALA A 286 26.01 0.94 11.33
CA ALA A 286 25.79 0.11 12.52
C ALA A 286 24.48 -0.71 12.47
N VAL A 287 23.45 -0.21 11.78
CA VAL A 287 22.11 -0.84 11.71
C VAL A 287 21.76 -1.37 10.33
N GLU A 288 22.66 -1.30 9.35
CA GLU A 288 22.42 -1.70 7.96
C GLU A 288 22.03 -3.19 7.86
N HIS A 289 22.66 -4.04 8.67
CA HIS A 289 22.35 -5.47 8.76
C HIS A 289 20.91 -5.76 9.21
N LEU A 290 20.26 -4.81 9.90
CA LEU A 290 18.87 -4.90 10.34
C LEU A 290 17.88 -4.41 9.27
N GLN A 291 18.36 -3.79 8.19
CA GLN A 291 17.56 -3.30 7.07
C GLN A 291 16.43 -2.33 7.49
N LEU A 292 16.66 -1.53 8.54
CA LEU A 292 15.67 -0.60 9.12
C LEU A 292 15.29 0.55 8.17
N ALA A 293 16.20 0.96 7.30
CA ALA A 293 15.93 1.95 6.25
C ALA A 293 16.56 1.48 4.93
N ASN A 294 15.81 1.62 3.85
CA ASN A 294 16.20 1.14 2.53
C ASN A 294 16.10 2.25 1.49
N SER A 295 16.72 2.03 0.34
CA SER A 295 16.42 2.79 -0.87
C SER A 295 15.11 2.27 -1.48
N TYR A 296 14.29 3.17 -2.01
CA TYR A 296 13.01 2.82 -2.63
C TYR A 296 13.05 3.20 -4.11
N GLY A 297 12.54 2.34 -4.98
CA GLY A 297 12.63 2.59 -6.42
C GLY A 297 12.14 1.43 -7.28
N LEU A 298 10.83 1.21 -7.29
CA LEU A 298 10.23 0.16 -8.12
C LEU A 298 10.07 0.63 -9.58
N PHE A 299 10.24 -0.31 -10.53
CA PHE A 299 10.09 -0.07 -11.97
C PHE A 299 10.93 1.09 -12.51
N ARG A 300 12.15 1.20 -11.99
CA ARG A 300 13.13 2.22 -12.40
C ARG A 300 13.32 2.26 -13.92
N ARG A 301 13.39 1.10 -14.57
CA ARG A 301 13.37 0.94 -16.03
C ARG A 301 12.23 0.02 -16.43
N MET A 302 11.59 0.31 -17.55
CA MET A 302 10.61 -0.61 -18.13
C MET A 302 11.30 -1.88 -18.62
N THR A 303 10.70 -3.02 -18.30
CA THR A 303 11.10 -4.34 -18.75
C THR A 303 10.18 -4.82 -19.88
N GLY A 304 10.64 -5.80 -20.65
CA GLY A 304 9.82 -6.41 -21.72
C GLY A 304 9.56 -5.50 -22.93
N LEU A 305 10.47 -4.56 -23.24
CA LEU A 305 10.36 -3.77 -24.47
C LEU A 305 10.40 -4.72 -25.67
N GLY A 306 9.33 -4.71 -26.48
CA GLY A 306 9.16 -5.64 -27.59
C GLY A 306 8.78 -7.06 -27.16
N GLY A 307 8.02 -7.19 -26.07
CA GLY A 307 7.41 -8.43 -25.61
C GLY A 307 7.86 -8.83 -24.21
N ARG A 308 6.90 -9.27 -23.39
CA ARG A 308 7.13 -9.78 -22.05
C ARG A 308 7.87 -11.13 -22.10
N PRO A 309 9.10 -11.25 -21.58
CA PRO A 309 9.76 -12.54 -21.53
C PRO A 309 9.08 -13.45 -20.50
N GLU A 310 8.88 -14.71 -20.86
CA GLU A 310 8.31 -15.73 -19.98
C GLU A 310 9.04 -17.05 -20.17
N VAL A 311 9.35 -17.71 -19.04
CA VAL A 311 9.92 -19.05 -19.02
C VAL A 311 8.78 -20.07 -18.87
N VAL A 312 8.74 -21.03 -19.78
CA VAL A 312 7.80 -22.14 -19.81
C VAL A 312 8.58 -23.42 -19.50
N LEU A 313 8.18 -24.12 -18.43
CA LEU A 313 8.73 -25.42 -18.07
C LEU A 313 8.00 -26.50 -18.85
N GLU A 314 8.75 -27.48 -19.33
CA GLU A 314 8.22 -28.62 -20.07
C GLU A 314 8.80 -29.92 -19.49
N GLY A 315 7.95 -30.92 -19.32
CA GLY A 315 8.34 -32.27 -18.93
C GLY A 315 8.18 -33.25 -20.09
N SER A 316 8.91 -34.35 -20.05
CA SER A 316 8.82 -35.43 -21.03
C SER A 316 9.21 -36.77 -20.41
N TYR A 317 8.65 -37.86 -20.93
CA TYR A 317 9.08 -39.23 -20.60
C TYR A 317 10.09 -39.79 -21.61
N ASP A 318 10.13 -39.27 -22.83
CA ASP A 318 10.84 -39.85 -23.99
C ASP A 318 11.81 -38.88 -24.71
N LYS A 319 11.90 -37.62 -24.27
CA LYS A 319 12.59 -36.48 -24.93
C LYS A 319 12.00 -36.03 -26.27
N GLN A 320 10.95 -36.66 -26.77
CA GLN A 320 10.32 -36.33 -28.06
C GLN A 320 9.04 -35.54 -27.84
N HIS A 321 8.16 -36.04 -26.97
CA HIS A 321 6.90 -35.40 -26.62
C HIS A 321 7.07 -34.57 -25.35
N TRP A 322 6.93 -33.26 -25.49
CA TRP A 322 7.08 -32.30 -24.39
C TRP A 322 5.73 -31.74 -24.01
N THR A 323 5.40 -31.81 -22.72
CA THR A 323 4.16 -31.26 -22.17
C THR A 323 4.48 -30.08 -21.25
N GLU A 324 3.83 -28.94 -21.50
CA GLU A 324 4.00 -27.74 -20.69
C GLU A 324 3.47 -27.94 -19.27
N ILE A 325 4.26 -27.51 -18.29
CA ILE A 325 3.89 -27.45 -16.89
C ILE A 325 3.25 -26.08 -16.65
N GLU A 326 1.92 -26.04 -16.60
CA GLU A 326 1.16 -24.80 -16.39
C GLU A 326 1.22 -24.33 -14.93
N PHE A 327 1.55 -23.05 -14.75
CA PHE A 327 1.54 -22.39 -13.45
C PHE A 327 0.15 -21.84 -13.11
N MET A 328 -0.14 -21.74 -11.80
CA MET A 328 -1.42 -21.21 -11.32
C MET A 328 -1.68 -19.76 -11.71
N TYR A 329 -0.70 -18.86 -11.65
CA TYR A 329 -0.99 -17.42 -11.68
C TYR A 329 -0.25 -16.63 -12.76
N LYS A 330 1.00 -16.98 -13.08
CA LYS A 330 1.74 -16.30 -14.15
C LYS A 330 1.14 -16.61 -15.54
N PRO A 331 1.39 -15.75 -16.54
CA PRO A 331 1.05 -16.05 -17.93
C PRO A 331 1.67 -17.36 -18.41
N GLY A 332 0.93 -18.08 -19.25
CA GLY A 332 1.31 -19.38 -19.80
C GLY A 332 0.37 -19.76 -20.93
N ASN A 333 -0.71 -20.47 -20.62
CA ASN A 333 -1.74 -20.80 -21.60
C ASN A 333 -2.32 -19.53 -22.27
N VAL A 334 -2.23 -19.45 -23.60
CA VAL A 334 -2.59 -18.26 -24.38
C VAL A 334 -4.09 -17.94 -24.34
N SER A 335 -4.92 -18.94 -24.11
CA SER A 335 -6.38 -18.83 -24.04
C SER A 335 -6.87 -18.45 -22.65
N ARG A 336 -5.98 -18.47 -21.64
CA ARG A 336 -6.34 -18.22 -20.24
C ARG A 336 -6.24 -16.73 -19.91
N PRO A 337 -7.29 -16.10 -19.37
CA PRO A 337 -7.19 -14.74 -18.85
C PRO A 337 -6.21 -14.67 -17.68
N PRO A 338 -5.50 -13.54 -17.50
CA PRO A 338 -4.74 -13.31 -16.27
C PRO A 338 -5.66 -13.37 -15.04
N PRO A 339 -5.30 -14.05 -13.93
CA PRO A 339 -6.19 -14.18 -12.78
C PRO A 339 -6.18 -12.93 -11.88
N LEU A 340 -7.25 -12.75 -11.09
CA LEU A 340 -7.27 -11.79 -9.98
C LEU A 340 -6.74 -12.47 -8.71
N VAL A 341 -5.50 -12.17 -8.34
CA VAL A 341 -4.78 -12.89 -7.27
C VAL A 341 -4.64 -12.08 -5.99
N ALA A 342 -4.68 -10.75 -6.06
CA ALA A 342 -4.60 -9.88 -4.88
C ALA A 342 -5.68 -10.30 -3.86
N PRO A 343 -5.38 -10.40 -2.55
CA PRO A 343 -4.15 -9.99 -1.87
C PRO A 343 -3.08 -11.09 -1.74
N HIS A 344 -3.22 -12.23 -2.42
CA HIS A 344 -2.25 -13.32 -2.34
C HIS A 344 -0.92 -12.96 -3.02
N GLN A 345 0.18 -13.42 -2.42
CA GLN A 345 1.52 -13.33 -2.97
C GLN A 345 1.98 -14.70 -3.50
N PRO A 346 1.81 -14.99 -4.80
CA PRO A 346 2.35 -16.20 -5.41
C PRO A 346 3.85 -16.03 -5.65
N ARG A 347 4.65 -16.40 -4.63
CA ARG A 347 6.10 -16.13 -4.60
C ARG A 347 6.84 -16.79 -5.76
N LEU A 348 6.48 -18.02 -6.12
CA LEU A 348 7.16 -18.75 -7.19
C LEU A 348 6.88 -18.12 -8.56
N ASP A 349 5.63 -17.80 -8.88
CA ASP A 349 5.24 -17.09 -10.10
C ASP A 349 5.95 -15.73 -10.21
N TRP A 350 6.06 -14.99 -9.10
CA TRP A 350 6.82 -13.75 -9.04
C TRP A 350 8.33 -13.95 -9.29
N GLN A 351 8.92 -15.02 -8.75
CA GLN A 351 10.32 -15.37 -8.99
C GLN A 351 10.56 -15.80 -10.45
N MET A 352 9.61 -16.51 -11.06
CA MET A 352 9.67 -16.89 -12.48
C MET A 352 9.69 -15.67 -13.40
N TRP A 353 8.93 -14.61 -13.08
CA TRP A 353 9.00 -13.34 -13.82
C TRP A 353 10.41 -12.74 -13.78
N PHE A 354 11.06 -12.72 -12.62
CA PHE A 354 12.45 -12.25 -12.51
C PHE A 354 13.43 -13.16 -13.25
N ALA A 355 13.26 -14.48 -13.16
CA ALA A 355 14.11 -15.45 -13.86
C ALA A 355 14.08 -15.25 -15.38
N ALA A 356 12.92 -14.90 -15.94
CA ALA A 356 12.76 -14.65 -17.37
C ALA A 356 13.52 -13.41 -17.89
N LEU A 357 13.93 -12.49 -17.02
CA LEU A 357 14.63 -11.25 -17.42
C LEU A 357 16.12 -11.45 -17.71
N GLY A 358 16.70 -12.61 -17.38
CA GLY A 358 18.12 -12.90 -17.59
C GLY A 358 18.36 -14.35 -18.01
N PRO A 359 19.62 -14.82 -18.03
CA PRO A 359 19.93 -16.23 -18.18
C PRO A 359 19.59 -17.02 -16.92
N HIS A 360 19.40 -18.33 -17.05
CA HIS A 360 19.08 -19.22 -15.93
C HIS A 360 20.14 -19.20 -14.81
N THR A 361 21.41 -18.91 -15.13
CA THR A 361 22.51 -18.84 -14.17
C THR A 361 22.37 -17.73 -13.14
N HIS A 362 21.58 -16.68 -13.43
CA HIS A 362 21.27 -15.61 -12.47
C HIS A 362 20.22 -16.02 -11.44
N SER A 363 19.55 -17.17 -11.63
CA SER A 363 18.51 -17.69 -10.74
C SER A 363 18.87 -19.10 -10.24
N PRO A 364 19.85 -19.24 -9.31
CA PRO A 364 20.31 -20.55 -8.83
C PRO A 364 19.19 -21.47 -8.32
N TRP A 365 18.16 -20.89 -7.70
CA TRP A 365 17.00 -21.61 -7.18
C TRP A 365 16.25 -22.38 -8.28
N PHE A 366 16.33 -21.94 -9.54
CA PHE A 366 15.67 -22.59 -10.67
C PHE A 366 16.22 -23.99 -10.92
N THR A 367 17.53 -24.20 -10.78
CA THR A 367 18.16 -25.52 -10.89
C THR A 367 17.63 -26.48 -9.82
N SER A 368 17.44 -26.00 -8.58
CA SER A 368 16.84 -26.80 -7.50
C SER A 368 15.36 -27.08 -7.75
N LEU A 369 14.61 -26.13 -8.35
CA LEU A 369 13.24 -26.37 -8.79
C LEU A 369 13.19 -27.52 -9.80
N VAL A 370 14.03 -27.51 -10.84
CA VAL A 370 14.10 -28.57 -11.85
C VAL A 370 14.39 -29.93 -11.21
N LEU A 371 15.39 -30.01 -10.31
CA LEU A 371 15.70 -31.22 -9.57
C LEU A 371 14.48 -31.74 -8.77
N CYS A 372 13.79 -30.85 -8.06
CA CYS A 372 12.61 -31.22 -7.27
C CYS A 372 11.45 -31.72 -8.14
N LEU A 373 11.27 -31.20 -9.35
CA LEU A 373 10.25 -31.66 -10.29
C LEU A 373 10.58 -33.05 -10.84
N LEU A 374 11.83 -33.28 -11.22
CA LEU A 374 12.32 -34.60 -11.64
C LEU A 374 12.17 -35.65 -10.52
N GLN A 375 12.34 -35.25 -9.26
CA GLN A 375 12.13 -36.11 -8.08
C GLN A 375 10.66 -36.33 -7.71
N GLY A 376 9.71 -35.61 -8.31
CA GLY A 376 8.30 -35.70 -7.93
C GLY A 376 8.02 -35.11 -6.54
N ASN A 377 8.75 -34.07 -6.12
CA ASN A 377 8.60 -33.49 -4.78
C ASN A 377 7.26 -32.74 -4.63
N GLU A 378 6.27 -33.43 -4.06
CA GLU A 378 4.90 -32.95 -3.82
C GLU A 378 4.79 -31.53 -3.25
N PRO A 379 5.47 -31.15 -2.13
CA PRO A 379 5.49 -29.78 -1.65
C PRO A 379 5.90 -28.71 -2.68
N VAL A 380 6.77 -29.05 -3.63
CA VAL A 380 7.24 -28.13 -4.69
C VAL A 380 6.25 -28.09 -5.84
N ILE A 381 5.71 -29.24 -6.24
CA ILE A 381 4.64 -29.33 -7.26
C ILE A 381 3.45 -28.46 -6.84
N ARG A 382 3.07 -28.50 -5.55
CA ARG A 382 1.99 -27.66 -4.99
C ARG A 382 2.23 -26.15 -5.07
N LEU A 383 3.47 -25.69 -5.27
CA LEU A 383 3.76 -24.28 -5.53
C LEU A 383 3.42 -23.89 -6.97
N ILE A 384 3.43 -24.84 -7.90
CA ILE A 384 3.09 -24.66 -9.32
C ILE A 384 1.59 -24.90 -9.55
N GLN A 385 1.07 -26.01 -9.01
CA GLN A 385 -0.34 -26.40 -9.07
C GLN A 385 -0.85 -26.93 -7.74
N SER A 386 -1.83 -26.24 -7.14
CA SER A 386 -2.50 -26.70 -5.91
C SER A 386 -3.41 -27.90 -6.18
N ASP A 387 -4.04 -27.95 -7.36
CA ASP A 387 -4.88 -29.04 -7.81
C ASP A 387 -4.01 -30.07 -8.55
N GLY A 388 -3.76 -31.20 -7.90
CA GLY A 388 -2.93 -32.27 -8.44
C GLY A 388 -3.46 -32.82 -9.77
N ALA A 389 -4.77 -32.79 -10.02
CA ALA A 389 -5.35 -33.28 -11.26
C ALA A 389 -4.97 -32.40 -12.47
N ARG A 390 -4.64 -31.12 -12.26
CA ARG A 390 -4.19 -30.19 -13.30
C ARG A 390 -2.70 -30.29 -13.60
N TYR A 391 -1.93 -30.97 -12.74
CA TYR A 391 -0.51 -31.18 -12.99
C TYR A 391 -0.33 -32.36 -13.97
N PRO A 392 0.29 -32.16 -15.15
CA PRO A 392 0.34 -33.21 -16.18
C PRO A 392 1.06 -34.49 -15.74
N PHE A 393 2.01 -34.36 -14.81
CA PHE A 393 2.86 -35.45 -14.33
C PHE A 393 2.46 -35.94 -12.93
N HIS A 394 1.17 -35.89 -12.59
CA HIS A 394 0.66 -36.28 -11.26
C HIS A 394 0.73 -37.78 -10.97
N GLN A 395 0.65 -38.62 -12.02
CA GLN A 395 0.73 -40.09 -11.87
C GLN A 395 2.17 -40.56 -11.70
N GLN A 396 3.09 -39.99 -12.49
CA GLN A 396 4.51 -40.31 -12.47
C GLN A 396 5.33 -39.05 -12.78
N PRO A 397 6.41 -38.76 -12.02
CA PRO A 397 7.29 -37.64 -12.30
C PRO A 397 7.90 -37.72 -13.71
N PRO A 398 8.15 -36.58 -14.38
CA PRO A 398 8.75 -36.59 -15.71
C PRO A 398 10.19 -37.13 -15.65
N THR A 399 10.59 -37.90 -16.67
CA THR A 399 11.97 -38.39 -16.80
C THR A 399 12.94 -37.28 -17.19
N TYR A 400 12.44 -36.33 -17.98
CA TYR A 400 13.19 -35.19 -18.48
C TYR A 400 12.44 -33.89 -18.22
N VAL A 401 13.18 -32.84 -17.87
CA VAL A 401 12.64 -31.48 -17.75
C VAL A 401 13.54 -30.53 -18.54
N ARG A 402 12.92 -29.60 -19.26
CA ARG A 402 13.60 -28.48 -19.93
C ARG A 402 12.83 -27.18 -19.68
N ALA A 403 13.42 -26.06 -20.06
CA ALA A 403 12.72 -24.78 -20.03
C ALA A 403 12.96 -23.98 -21.32
N GLN A 404 11.89 -23.40 -21.84
CA GLN A 404 11.89 -22.60 -23.05
C GLN A 404 11.55 -21.14 -22.71
N ARG A 405 12.20 -20.18 -23.37
CA ARG A 405 11.88 -18.76 -23.24
C ARG A 405 11.06 -18.28 -24.42
N TYR A 406 9.95 -17.64 -24.11
CA TYR A 406 9.05 -17.02 -25.06
C TYR A 406 8.93 -15.52 -24.79
N LYS A 407 8.48 -14.78 -25.78
CA LYS A 407 7.91 -13.44 -25.61
C LYS A 407 6.40 -13.52 -25.71
N TYR A 408 5.72 -12.87 -24.78
CA TYR A 408 4.27 -12.76 -24.72
C TYR A 408 3.83 -11.33 -25.00
N TRP A 409 2.69 -11.22 -25.67
CA TRP A 409 1.94 -9.99 -25.86
C TRP A 409 0.47 -10.22 -25.56
N PHE A 410 -0.26 -9.20 -25.16
CA PHE A 410 -1.71 -9.27 -25.16
C PHE A 410 -2.25 -9.47 -26.59
N SER A 411 -3.33 -10.23 -26.68
CA SER A 411 -4.11 -10.36 -27.91
C SER A 411 -4.74 -9.03 -28.31
N GLN A 412 -4.99 -8.85 -29.60
CA GLN A 412 -5.72 -7.68 -30.10
C GLN A 412 -7.23 -7.85 -29.88
N PRO A 413 -8.00 -6.75 -29.67
CA PRO A 413 -9.45 -6.84 -29.59
C PRO A 413 -10.01 -7.45 -30.88
N GLY A 414 -10.77 -8.54 -30.75
CA GLY A 414 -11.35 -9.28 -31.89
C GLY A 414 -10.67 -10.60 -32.22
N GLU A 415 -9.48 -10.89 -31.66
CA GLU A 415 -8.88 -12.23 -31.73
C GLU A 415 -9.68 -13.20 -30.85
N GLN A 416 -10.42 -14.12 -31.48
CA GLN A 416 -11.35 -15.01 -30.74
C GLN A 416 -10.60 -16.02 -29.86
N GLY A 417 -10.98 -16.08 -28.58
CA GLY A 417 -10.57 -17.13 -27.66
C GLY A 417 -9.15 -17.02 -27.08
N GLN A 418 -8.39 -15.98 -27.44
CA GLN A 418 -7.01 -15.78 -26.95
C GLN A 418 -6.89 -14.48 -26.13
N TRP A 419 -6.17 -14.57 -25.00
CA TRP A 419 -5.77 -13.43 -24.17
C TRP A 419 -4.34 -13.00 -24.43
N TRP A 420 -3.53 -13.93 -24.96
CA TRP A 420 -2.12 -13.73 -25.22
C TRP A 420 -1.74 -14.23 -26.61
N ARG A 421 -0.73 -13.61 -27.19
CA ARG A 421 0.07 -14.13 -28.29
C ARG A 421 1.46 -14.41 -27.75
N ARG A 422 2.11 -15.47 -28.23
CA ARG A 422 3.48 -15.79 -27.83
C ARG A 422 4.35 -16.16 -29.01
N GLN A 423 5.64 -15.88 -28.88
CA GLN A 423 6.66 -16.25 -29.85
C GLN A 423 7.83 -16.90 -29.12
N TRP A 424 8.27 -18.06 -29.60
CA TRP A 424 9.45 -18.72 -29.07
C TRP A 424 10.71 -17.89 -29.38
N VAL A 425 11.64 -17.83 -28.42
CA VAL A 425 12.89 -17.05 -28.55
C VAL A 425 14.10 -17.97 -28.52
N GLU A 426 14.29 -18.69 -27.42
CA GLU A 426 15.44 -19.56 -27.22
C GLU A 426 15.15 -20.61 -26.15
N GLU A 427 16.02 -21.62 -26.08
CA GLU A 427 16.10 -22.52 -24.95
C GLU A 427 16.65 -21.77 -23.72
N PHE A 428 15.90 -21.80 -22.61
CA PHE A 428 16.30 -21.16 -21.36
C PHE A 428 17.13 -22.08 -20.49
N PHE A 429 16.76 -23.36 -20.44
CA PHE A 429 17.41 -24.40 -19.64
C PHE A 429 17.41 -25.73 -20.41
N PRO A 430 18.56 -26.41 -20.53
CA PRO A 430 18.69 -27.60 -21.36
C PRO A 430 17.86 -28.78 -20.84
N PRO A 431 17.51 -29.75 -21.69
CA PRO A 431 16.81 -30.96 -21.28
C PRO A 431 17.72 -31.84 -20.41
N VAL A 432 17.35 -32.02 -19.15
CA VAL A 432 18.10 -32.81 -18.17
C VAL A 432 17.23 -33.90 -17.53
N SER A 433 17.88 -34.95 -17.01
CA SER A 433 17.26 -36.00 -16.19
C SER A 433 17.96 -36.13 -14.84
N LEU A 434 17.40 -36.96 -13.95
CA LEU A 434 18.11 -37.37 -12.73
C LEU A 434 19.43 -38.08 -13.09
N GLY A 435 20.52 -37.69 -12.44
CA GLY A 435 21.86 -38.20 -12.72
C GLY A 435 22.53 -37.61 -13.96
N ASP A 436 21.95 -36.58 -14.59
CA ASP A 436 22.59 -35.88 -15.70
C ASP A 436 23.82 -35.07 -15.22
N PRO A 437 24.99 -35.21 -15.85
CA PRO A 437 26.22 -34.51 -15.42
C PRO A 437 26.09 -32.98 -15.50
N THR A 438 25.27 -32.46 -16.41
CA THR A 438 25.01 -31.03 -16.55
C THR A 438 24.26 -30.50 -15.32
N LEU A 439 23.21 -31.20 -14.91
CA LEU A 439 22.42 -30.84 -13.73
C LEU A 439 23.27 -30.90 -12.46
N ASP A 440 24.07 -31.95 -12.30
CA ASP A 440 24.97 -32.12 -11.16
C ASP A 440 26.04 -31.02 -11.09
N THR A 441 26.56 -30.60 -12.24
CA THR A 441 27.55 -29.52 -12.34
C THR A 441 26.94 -28.19 -11.89
N LEU A 442 25.74 -27.86 -12.35
CA LEU A 442 25.02 -26.65 -11.93
C LEU A 442 24.67 -26.67 -10.44
N LEU A 443 24.22 -27.82 -9.91
CA LEU A 443 23.94 -27.98 -8.48
C LEU A 443 25.19 -27.79 -7.62
N ARG A 444 26.34 -28.32 -8.06
CA ARG A 444 27.64 -28.11 -7.39
C ARG A 444 28.05 -26.65 -7.42
N GLN A 445 27.98 -26.03 -8.59
CA GLN A 445 28.37 -24.63 -8.80
C GLN A 445 27.61 -23.68 -7.86
N PHE A 446 26.31 -23.93 -7.67
CA PHE A 446 25.47 -23.10 -6.80
C PHE A 446 25.46 -23.54 -5.33
N GLY A 447 26.19 -24.59 -4.96
CA GLY A 447 26.19 -25.11 -3.59
C GLY A 447 24.84 -25.70 -3.15
N LEU A 448 24.04 -26.17 -4.10
CA LEU A 448 22.68 -26.71 -3.89
C LEU A 448 22.65 -28.24 -3.77
N GLN A 449 23.80 -28.88 -3.62
CA GLN A 449 23.84 -30.29 -3.25
C GLN A 449 23.25 -30.44 -1.85
N ASP A 450 22.20 -31.23 -1.73
CA ASP A 450 21.57 -31.57 -0.44
C ASP A 450 22.60 -32.24 0.49
N LYS A 451 23.33 -31.44 1.27
CA LYS A 451 24.28 -31.92 2.29
C LYS A 451 23.59 -32.20 3.63
N SER A 452 22.29 -31.96 3.74
CA SER A 452 21.56 -32.12 4.98
C SER A 452 20.53 -33.24 4.85
N PRO A 453 20.62 -34.35 5.62
CA PRO A 453 19.45 -35.20 5.76
C PRO A 453 18.28 -34.33 6.23
N ARG A 454 17.08 -34.54 5.66
CA ARG A 454 15.84 -33.95 6.16
C ARG A 454 15.83 -34.15 7.66
N ARG A 455 16.00 -33.08 8.44
CA ARG A 455 15.70 -33.14 9.87
C ARG A 455 14.22 -33.45 9.95
N ALA A 456 13.88 -34.71 10.15
CA ALA A 456 12.59 -35.12 10.64
C ALA A 456 12.45 -34.54 12.05
N ARG A 457 12.18 -33.24 12.15
CA ARG A 457 11.63 -32.64 13.35
C ARG A 457 10.20 -33.14 13.43
N SER A 458 10.05 -34.39 13.84
CA SER A 458 8.96 -34.83 14.70
C SER A 458 9.05 -33.96 15.95
N SER A 459 8.63 -32.71 15.88
CA SER A 459 8.46 -31.93 17.07
C SER A 459 7.18 -32.44 17.71
N SER A 460 7.33 -33.12 18.84
CA SER A 460 6.26 -33.38 19.83
C SER A 460 5.61 -32.09 20.37
N ASN A 461 5.99 -30.92 19.84
CA ASN A 461 5.46 -29.63 20.18
C ASN A 461 4.02 -29.50 19.65
N ALA A 462 3.08 -29.32 20.58
CA ALA A 462 1.66 -29.13 20.28
C ALA A 462 1.42 -28.01 19.26
N LEU A 463 2.22 -26.93 19.30
CA LEU A 463 2.11 -25.85 18.31
C LEU A 463 2.42 -26.31 16.89
N ALA A 464 3.46 -27.12 16.71
CA ALA A 464 3.85 -27.60 15.39
C ALA A 464 2.81 -28.60 14.85
N GLN A 465 2.26 -29.46 15.71
CA GLN A 465 1.17 -30.36 15.34
C GLN A 465 -0.10 -29.57 14.98
N ALA A 466 -0.45 -28.55 15.75
CA ALA A 466 -1.57 -27.66 15.44
C ALA A 466 -1.37 -26.94 14.10
N LEU A 467 -0.18 -26.39 13.84
CA LEU A 467 0.14 -25.74 12.56
C LEU A 467 0.11 -26.72 11.38
N GLN A 468 0.60 -27.95 11.57
CA GLN A 468 0.52 -29.00 10.55
C GLN A 468 -0.92 -29.41 10.27
N TRP A 469 -1.73 -29.54 11.32
CA TRP A 469 -3.16 -29.83 11.19
C TRP A 469 -3.90 -28.71 10.46
N VAL A 470 -3.68 -27.45 10.86
CA VAL A 470 -4.25 -26.27 10.17
C VAL A 470 -3.82 -26.26 8.71
N ARG A 471 -2.54 -26.47 8.42
CA ARG A 471 -2.03 -26.55 7.05
C ARG A 471 -2.71 -27.65 6.25
N LYS A 472 -2.94 -28.83 6.85
CA LYS A 472 -3.63 -29.95 6.18
C LYS A 472 -5.08 -29.58 5.85
N GLN A 473 -5.80 -28.97 6.79
CA GLN A 473 -7.18 -28.53 6.58
C GLN A 473 -7.32 -27.44 5.52
N LEU A 474 -6.36 -26.51 5.47
CA LEU A 474 -6.38 -25.40 4.52
C LEU A 474 -5.78 -25.77 3.15
N SER A 475 -5.03 -26.87 3.05
CA SER A 475 -4.34 -27.26 1.82
C SER A 475 -5.22 -27.46 0.57
N PRO A 476 -6.51 -27.86 0.67
CA PRO A 476 -7.38 -27.95 -0.50
C PRO A 476 -7.88 -26.58 -0.99
N LEU A 477 -7.78 -25.53 -0.16
CA LEU A 477 -8.27 -24.21 -0.51
C LEU A 477 -7.20 -23.43 -1.28
N GLU A 478 -7.59 -22.84 -2.40
CA GLU A 478 -6.74 -21.89 -3.09
C GLU A 478 -6.47 -20.66 -2.19
N ALA A 479 -5.21 -20.23 -2.15
CA ALA A 479 -4.78 -19.16 -1.26
C ALA A 479 -5.52 -17.81 -1.48
N PRO A 480 -5.82 -17.35 -2.72
CA PRO A 480 -6.61 -16.14 -2.93
C PRO A 480 -8.02 -16.26 -2.33
N THR A 481 -8.68 -17.40 -2.53
CA THR A 481 -10.03 -17.67 -2.02
C THR A 481 -10.07 -17.65 -0.49
N LEU A 482 -9.06 -18.23 0.15
CA LEU A 482 -8.92 -18.19 1.61
C LEU A 482 -8.76 -16.75 2.11
N LEU A 483 -7.89 -15.94 1.49
CA LEU A 483 -7.64 -14.57 1.92
C LEU A 483 -8.86 -13.66 1.72
N TRP A 484 -9.54 -13.76 0.57
CA TRP A 484 -10.79 -13.04 0.34
C TRP A 484 -11.88 -13.50 1.31
N GLY A 485 -11.99 -14.80 1.57
CA GLY A 485 -12.93 -15.34 2.56
C GLY A 485 -12.71 -14.74 3.95
N LEU A 486 -11.46 -14.62 4.39
CA LEU A 486 -11.12 -13.98 5.67
C LEU A 486 -11.46 -12.48 5.69
N ILE A 487 -11.11 -11.75 4.62
CA ILE A 487 -11.42 -10.31 4.52
C ILE A 487 -12.93 -10.08 4.52
N LEU A 488 -13.69 -10.86 3.75
CA LEU A 488 -15.14 -10.78 3.68
C LEU A 488 -15.79 -11.17 5.00
N ALA A 489 -15.27 -12.19 5.71
CA ALA A 489 -15.77 -12.57 7.03
C ALA A 489 -15.57 -11.44 8.05
N VAL A 490 -14.39 -10.82 8.10
CA VAL A 490 -14.15 -9.65 8.96
C VAL A 490 -15.07 -8.49 8.58
N GLY A 491 -15.22 -8.21 7.28
CA GLY A 491 -16.12 -7.18 6.78
C GLY A 491 -17.57 -7.44 7.19
N ALA A 492 -18.06 -8.66 7.02
CA ALA A 492 -19.40 -9.08 7.41
C ALA A 492 -19.63 -8.94 8.91
N ILE A 493 -18.67 -9.35 9.75
CA ILE A 493 -18.73 -9.15 11.21
C ILE A 493 -18.84 -7.66 11.55
N ARG A 494 -18.04 -6.81 10.90
CA ARG A 494 -18.08 -5.35 11.14
C ARG A 494 -19.41 -4.73 10.71
N VAL A 495 -19.94 -5.13 9.57
CA VAL A 495 -21.27 -4.70 9.09
C VAL A 495 -22.36 -5.17 10.05
N LEU A 496 -22.31 -6.42 10.48
CA LEU A 496 -23.26 -6.98 11.45
C LEU A 496 -23.20 -6.23 12.79
N GLN A 497 -21.99 -5.93 13.28
CA GLN A 497 -21.79 -5.11 14.49
C GLN A 497 -22.33 -3.69 14.32
N ALA A 498 -22.20 -3.09 13.13
CA ALA A 498 -22.75 -1.76 12.85
C ALA A 498 -24.29 -1.77 12.77
N LEU A 499 -24.88 -2.85 12.26
CA LEU A 499 -26.33 -3.00 12.13
C LEU A 499 -27.01 -3.40 13.46
N LEU A 500 -26.38 -4.29 14.25
CA LEU A 500 -26.90 -4.83 15.51
C LEU A 500 -26.41 -4.08 16.76
N GLY A 501 -25.39 -3.24 16.63
CA GLY A 501 -24.88 -2.44 17.74
C GLY A 501 -25.98 -1.54 18.31
N PRO A 502 -26.05 -1.37 19.65
CA PRO A 502 -27.05 -0.48 20.24
C PRO A 502 -26.90 0.91 19.63
N ARG A 503 -27.89 1.33 18.84
CA ARG A 503 -28.05 2.74 18.42
C ARG A 503 -28.08 3.53 19.72
N SER A 504 -27.00 4.26 20.01
CA SER A 504 -26.92 4.97 21.29
C SER A 504 -28.19 5.81 21.44
N SER A 505 -28.96 5.48 22.47
CA SER A 505 -30.12 6.25 22.88
C SER A 505 -29.63 7.67 23.11
N ARG A 506 -30.03 8.54 22.19
CA ARG A 506 -30.05 10.00 22.27
C ARG A 506 -30.00 10.44 23.75
N ALA A 507 -28.82 10.82 24.22
CA ALA A 507 -28.69 11.41 25.54
C ALA A 507 -29.53 12.67 25.56
N SER A 508 -30.63 12.65 26.30
CA SER A 508 -31.41 13.84 26.63
C SER A 508 -30.46 14.87 27.25
N PRO A 509 -30.50 16.14 26.82
CA PRO A 509 -29.73 17.16 27.51
C PRO A 509 -30.22 17.25 28.97
N PRO A 510 -29.32 17.51 29.94
CA PRO A 510 -29.75 17.74 31.32
C PRO A 510 -30.72 18.94 31.35
N PRO A 511 -31.72 18.94 32.26
CA PRO A 511 -32.63 20.08 32.39
C PRO A 511 -31.79 21.31 32.70
N GLY A 512 -31.94 22.34 31.86
CA GLY A 512 -31.17 23.57 31.96
C GLY A 512 -31.42 24.25 33.29
N GLU A 513 -30.33 24.69 33.91
CA GLU A 513 -30.35 25.66 34.99
C GLU A 513 -31.23 26.85 34.58
N GLU A 514 -32.30 27.08 35.35
CA GLU A 514 -33.10 28.29 35.29
C GLU A 514 -32.18 29.49 35.50
N LYS A 515 -32.00 30.28 34.45
CA LYS A 515 -31.53 31.66 34.59
C LYS A 515 -32.56 32.42 35.43
N HIS A 516 -32.27 32.60 36.71
CA HIS A 516 -32.93 33.60 37.54
C HIS A 516 -32.78 34.98 36.87
N ARG A 517 -33.91 35.52 36.39
CA ARG A 517 -34.07 36.94 36.07
C ARG A 517 -34.08 37.73 37.38
N PRO A 518 -33.47 38.93 37.44
CA PRO A 518 -33.54 39.76 38.63
C PRO A 518 -34.95 40.32 38.81
N ALA A 519 -35.42 40.31 40.05
CA ALA A 519 -36.74 40.77 40.47
C ALA A 519 -36.94 42.28 40.19
N PRO A 520 -38.15 42.72 39.81
CA PRO A 520 -38.45 44.14 39.75
C PRO A 520 -38.78 44.65 41.16
N LYS A 521 -38.09 45.72 41.57
CA LYS A 521 -38.46 46.55 42.73
C LYS A 521 -39.86 47.15 42.52
N LYS A 522 -40.73 47.03 43.52
CA LYS A 522 -41.78 48.03 43.83
C LYS A 522 -42.03 48.06 45.34
N ASP A 523 -42.03 49.29 45.85
CA ASP A 523 -42.19 49.76 47.22
C ASP A 523 -43.65 49.64 47.75
N PRO A 524 -43.90 49.92 49.05
CA PRO A 524 -44.93 49.26 49.85
C PRO A 524 -46.27 50.02 49.90
N GLY A 525 -47.36 49.30 50.19
CA GLY A 525 -48.65 49.94 50.47
C GLY A 525 -49.82 48.97 50.72
N ALA A 526 -50.15 48.81 52.01
CA ALA A 526 -51.47 48.72 52.63
C ALA A 526 -52.52 47.63 52.25
N ALA A 527 -52.81 46.82 53.29
CA ALA A 527 -54.13 46.54 53.89
C ALA A 527 -55.03 45.39 53.39
N THR A 528 -55.32 44.48 54.35
CA THR A 528 -56.61 43.80 54.68
C THR A 528 -57.23 42.85 53.63
N ASP A 529 -57.88 41.72 53.93
CA ASP A 529 -58.27 41.07 55.18
C ASP A 529 -58.65 39.59 54.90
N GLN A 530 -58.53 38.77 55.94
CA GLN A 530 -59.39 37.63 56.33
C GLN A 530 -59.52 36.33 55.50
N ALA A 531 -59.19 35.25 56.23
CA ALA A 531 -60.02 34.06 56.54
C ALA A 531 -59.56 32.70 55.99
N ALA A 532 -59.12 31.86 56.93
CA ALA A 532 -58.96 30.40 56.87
C ALA A 532 -60.34 29.70 57.07
N PRO A 533 -60.46 28.36 57.25
CA PRO A 533 -59.50 27.26 57.09
C PRO A 533 -60.07 26.03 56.32
N ALA A 534 -59.24 24.99 56.21
CA ALA A 534 -59.50 23.63 55.72
C ALA A 534 -60.59 22.86 56.53
N PRO A 535 -60.99 21.61 56.19
CA PRO A 535 -60.12 20.46 56.48
C PRO A 535 -60.21 19.23 55.53
N ASN A 536 -59.12 18.44 55.56
CA ASN A 536 -59.00 16.98 55.61
C ASN A 536 -60.13 16.09 55.07
N SER A 537 -59.76 15.10 54.24
CA SER A 537 -59.72 13.71 54.72
C SER A 537 -59.14 12.73 53.69
N SER A 538 -58.31 11.85 54.23
CA SER A 538 -57.68 10.67 53.66
C SER A 538 -58.58 9.43 53.77
N ASN A 539 -58.63 8.59 52.74
CA ASN A 539 -58.66 7.11 52.79
C ASN A 539 -58.89 6.58 51.36
N SER A 540 -58.01 5.78 50.75
CA SER A 540 -57.65 4.37 50.99
C SER A 540 -58.70 3.35 50.51
N GLY A 541 -58.23 2.30 49.81
CA GLY A 541 -58.98 1.08 49.44
C GLY A 541 -59.42 1.04 47.96
N SER A 542 -58.61 0.49 47.04
CA SER A 542 -58.54 -0.94 46.67
C SER A 542 -59.79 -1.51 45.96
N GLN A 543 -59.66 -1.86 44.67
CA GLN A 543 -59.80 -3.23 44.13
C GLN A 543 -60.07 -3.24 42.61
N THR A 544 -59.07 -3.75 41.89
CA THR A 544 -59.12 -4.77 40.83
C THR A 544 -60.46 -5.20 40.21
N ALA A 545 -60.48 -5.24 38.87
CA ALA A 545 -60.85 -6.37 37.97
C ALA A 545 -61.41 -5.79 36.66
N ARG A 546 -61.32 -6.38 35.46
CA ARG A 546 -60.82 -7.64 34.90
C ARG A 546 -60.87 -7.42 33.37
N ARG A 547 -59.91 -7.97 32.60
CA ARG A 547 -60.09 -9.03 31.55
C ARG A 547 -61.24 -8.80 30.54
N LYS A 548 -61.15 -9.10 29.25
CA LYS A 548 -60.22 -9.90 28.42
C LYS A 548 -60.75 -9.81 26.98
N LYS A 549 -59.89 -9.88 25.98
CA LYS A 549 -59.70 -11.09 25.17
C LYS A 549 -58.36 -11.03 24.48
#